data_AF-A0A2W6CUM2-F1
#
_entry.id   AF-A0A2W6CUM2-F1
#
_cell.length_a   1.000
_cell.length_b   1.000
_cell.length_c   1.000
_cell.angle_alpha   90.00
_cell.angle_beta   90.00
_cell.angle_gamma   90.00
#
_symmetry.space_group_name_H-M   'P 1'
#
loop_
_entity.id
_entity.type
_entity.pdbx_description
1 polymer ?
#
loop_
_entity_poly.entity_id
_entity_poly.type
_entity_poly.pdbx_seq_one_letter_code
_entity_poly.pdbx_strand_id
1 'polypeptide(L)'
;MQPDPDHLRVALDNGEVVELDGGTLALGDEESPSVLLRLTPWRARSVARVLEEWSAVSRVFHRAPRPILTELELSRMLDLAASAFGDPEPTVPLVRGARVIPSRQRLDAVAVLAERESRLSTLQRLALVDAAASWLSEPNGGDQLAHALLAAACTTEITAEHAYLALITPSENSEDHSEGLPS
;
A
#
# COMPACT_ATOMS: atom_id res chain seq x y z
N MET A 1 -29.80 -26.79 0.96
CA MET A 1 -29.83 -25.31 1.11
C MET A 1 -29.23 -24.73 -0.14
N GLN A 2 -30.03 -24.06 -0.95
CA GLN A 2 -29.59 -23.36 -2.15
C GLN A 2 -29.31 -21.91 -1.70
N PRO A 3 -28.12 -21.34 -1.95
CA PRO A 3 -27.83 -19.96 -1.56
C PRO A 3 -28.80 -19.04 -2.31
N ASP A 4 -29.41 -18.13 -1.56
CA ASP A 4 -30.27 -17.09 -2.10
C ASP A 4 -29.40 -16.14 -2.94
N PRO A 5 -29.60 -16.04 -4.27
CA PRO A 5 -28.77 -15.21 -5.13
C PRO A 5 -28.86 -13.71 -4.79
N ASP A 6 -29.88 -13.31 -4.03
CA ASP A 6 -30.11 -11.92 -3.60
C ASP A 6 -29.33 -11.55 -2.32
N HIS A 7 -28.71 -12.53 -1.64
CA HIS A 7 -27.90 -12.32 -0.44
C HIS A 7 -26.46 -12.80 -0.66
N LEU A 8 -25.74 -12.13 -1.55
CA LEU A 8 -24.29 -12.32 -1.68
C LEU A 8 -23.60 -11.62 -0.51
N ARG A 9 -23.00 -12.41 0.39
CA ARG A 9 -22.14 -11.92 1.47
C ARG A 9 -20.75 -12.53 1.38
N VAL A 10 -19.75 -11.68 1.24
CA VAL A 10 -18.34 -12.06 1.18
C VAL A 10 -17.64 -11.54 2.42
N ALA A 11 -17.13 -12.44 3.25
CA ALA A 11 -16.23 -12.08 4.34
C ALA A 11 -14.83 -11.85 3.77
N LEU A 12 -14.22 -10.74 4.16
CA LEU A 12 -12.84 -10.39 3.84
C LEU A 12 -11.94 -10.66 5.06
N ASP A 13 -10.63 -10.62 4.84
CA ASP A 13 -9.66 -10.77 5.91
C ASP A 13 -9.85 -9.67 6.97
N ASN A 14 -9.74 -10.04 8.26
CA ASN A 14 -9.93 -9.15 9.43
C ASN A 14 -11.38 -8.82 9.79
N GLY A 15 -12.35 -9.66 9.39
CA GLY A 15 -13.76 -9.55 9.82
C GLY A 15 -14.58 -8.50 9.08
N GLU A 16 -14.01 -7.95 8.00
CA GLU A 16 -14.66 -7.04 7.06
C GLU A 16 -15.66 -7.80 6.18
N VAL A 17 -16.69 -7.12 5.70
CA VAL A 17 -17.79 -7.76 4.95
C VAL A 17 -18.22 -6.90 3.76
N VAL A 18 -18.38 -7.54 2.61
CA VAL A 18 -19.09 -7.01 1.43
C VAL A 18 -20.41 -7.75 1.34
N GLU A 19 -21.52 -7.02 1.27
CA GLU A 19 -22.86 -7.59 1.22
C GLU A 19 -23.72 -6.87 0.18
N LEU A 20 -24.52 -7.61 -0.59
CA LEU A 20 -25.65 -7.02 -1.29
C LEU A 20 -26.74 -6.77 -0.26
N ASP A 21 -27.11 -5.50 -0.05
CA ASP A 21 -28.10 -5.12 0.95
C ASP A 21 -29.56 -5.26 0.43
N GLY A 22 -29.72 -5.87 -0.75
CA GLY A 22 -31.00 -6.06 -1.43
C GLY A 22 -31.61 -4.78 -2.00
N GLY A 23 -30.91 -3.64 -1.89
CA GLY A 23 -31.35 -2.37 -2.46
C GLY A 23 -30.87 -2.16 -3.90
N THR A 24 -31.38 -1.10 -4.51
CA THR A 24 -30.95 -0.62 -5.83
C THR A 24 -30.70 0.88 -5.78
N LEU A 25 -29.55 1.32 -6.30
CA LEU A 25 -29.21 2.72 -6.52
C LEU A 25 -29.55 3.09 -7.96
N ALA A 26 -30.32 4.17 -8.13
CA ALA A 26 -30.56 4.77 -9.44
C ALA A 26 -29.33 5.63 -9.82
N LEU A 27 -28.59 5.19 -10.84
CA LEU A 27 -27.41 5.87 -11.38
C LEU A 27 -27.74 6.38 -12.78
N GLY A 28 -28.37 7.55 -12.87
CA GLY A 28 -28.92 8.06 -14.12
C GLY A 28 -30.18 7.29 -14.52
N ASP A 29 -30.20 6.72 -15.73
CA ASP A 29 -31.34 5.92 -16.24
C ASP A 29 -31.20 4.42 -15.92
N GLU A 30 -30.14 4.02 -15.19
CA GLU A 30 -29.82 2.62 -14.91
C GLU A 30 -29.92 2.32 -13.41
N GLU A 31 -30.66 1.27 -13.05
CA GLU A 31 -30.74 0.76 -11.68
C GLU A 31 -29.61 -0.24 -11.44
N SER A 32 -28.77 0.04 -10.44
CA SER A 32 -27.65 -0.82 -10.04
C SER A 32 -27.86 -1.37 -8.64
N PRO A 33 -27.53 -2.63 -8.34
CA PRO A 33 -27.67 -3.18 -6.99
C PRO A 33 -26.77 -2.42 -6.00
N SER A 34 -27.28 -2.08 -4.81
CA SER A 34 -26.46 -1.50 -3.75
C SER A 34 -25.60 -2.57 -3.08
N VAL A 35 -24.40 -2.13 -2.71
CA VAL A 35 -23.42 -2.94 -1.98
C VAL A 35 -23.13 -2.24 -0.67
N LEU A 36 -23.30 -2.96 0.43
CA LEU A 36 -22.92 -2.54 1.76
C LEU A 36 -21.51 -3.05 2.08
N LEU A 37 -20.61 -2.11 2.36
CA LEU A 37 -19.23 -2.39 2.72
C LEU A 37 -18.99 -2.06 4.20
N ARG A 38 -18.68 -3.08 5.00
CA ARG A 38 -18.35 -2.94 6.43
C ARG A 38 -16.85 -3.00 6.61
N LEU A 39 -16.27 -1.86 6.95
CA LEU A 39 -14.84 -1.71 7.19
C LEU A 39 -14.56 -1.36 8.64
N THR A 40 -13.38 -1.73 9.10
CA THR A 40 -12.77 -1.12 10.27
C THR A 40 -12.36 0.34 9.95
N PRO A 41 -12.30 1.25 10.94
CA PRO A 41 -11.96 2.66 10.68
C PRO A 41 -10.62 2.86 9.94
N TRP A 42 -9.57 2.14 10.36
CA TRP A 42 -8.26 2.22 9.70
C TRP A 42 -8.32 1.78 8.23
N ARG A 43 -9.10 0.73 7.91
CA ARG A 43 -9.25 0.25 6.53
C ARG A 43 -10.01 1.24 5.67
N ALA A 44 -11.09 1.83 6.21
CA ALA A 44 -11.82 2.88 5.51
C ALA A 44 -10.87 4.04 5.12
N ARG A 45 -9.95 4.41 6.02
CA ARG A 45 -8.91 5.42 5.74
C ARG A 45 -7.86 4.96 4.73
N SER A 46 -7.42 3.70 4.78
CA SER A 46 -6.52 3.15 3.76
C SER A 46 -7.18 3.15 2.37
N VAL A 47 -8.44 2.74 2.27
CA VAL A 47 -9.19 2.75 1.02
C VAL A 47 -9.41 4.19 0.52
N ALA A 48 -9.73 5.13 1.43
CA ALA A 48 -9.83 6.54 1.09
C ALA A 48 -8.56 7.07 0.41
N ARG A 49 -7.38 6.80 0.99
CA ARG A 49 -6.09 7.21 0.42
C ARG A 49 -5.85 6.59 -0.96
N VAL A 50 -6.10 5.29 -1.12
CA VAL A 50 -5.94 4.61 -2.43
C VAL A 50 -6.86 5.22 -3.48
N LEU A 51 -8.13 5.50 -3.13
CA LEU A 51 -9.08 6.11 -4.04
C LEU A 51 -8.70 7.54 -4.41
N GLU A 52 -8.14 8.31 -3.48
CA GLU A 52 -7.65 9.66 -3.74
C GLU A 52 -6.47 9.66 -4.72
N GLU A 53 -5.47 8.81 -4.47
CA GLU A 53 -4.32 8.63 -5.36
C GLU A 53 -4.75 8.12 -6.74
N TRP A 54 -5.64 7.12 -6.78
CA TRP A 54 -6.20 6.64 -8.04
C TRP A 54 -6.95 7.75 -8.78
N SER A 55 -7.74 8.57 -8.09
CA SER A 55 -8.44 9.72 -8.69
C SER A 55 -7.48 10.75 -9.28
N ALA A 56 -6.32 10.95 -8.66
CA ALA A 56 -5.30 11.85 -9.17
C ALA A 56 -4.67 11.30 -10.46
N VAL A 57 -4.33 10.00 -10.46
CA VAL A 57 -3.73 9.30 -11.60
C VAL A 57 -4.74 9.16 -12.75
N SER A 58 -5.96 8.73 -12.47
CA SER A 58 -6.99 8.46 -13.49
C SER A 58 -7.34 9.71 -14.29
N ARG A 59 -7.34 10.90 -13.66
CA ARG A 59 -7.54 12.21 -14.31
C ARG A 59 -6.47 12.57 -15.34
N VAL A 60 -5.26 12.06 -15.19
CA VAL A 60 -4.19 12.23 -16.21
C VAL A 60 -4.52 11.43 -17.46
N PHE A 61 -5.14 10.26 -17.31
CA PHE A 61 -5.40 9.32 -18.40
C PHE A 61 -6.79 9.48 -19.03
N HIS A 62 -7.80 9.95 -18.30
CA HIS A 62 -9.18 10.05 -18.75
C HIS A 62 -9.59 11.51 -18.96
N ARG A 63 -9.87 11.88 -20.22
CA ARG A 63 -10.23 13.24 -20.66
C ARG A 63 -11.74 13.54 -20.70
N ALA A 64 -12.60 12.64 -20.23
CA ALA A 64 -14.06 12.78 -20.37
C ALA A 64 -14.81 12.59 -19.03
N PRO A 65 -15.91 13.33 -18.80
CA PRO A 65 -16.62 13.32 -17.53
C PRO A 65 -17.70 12.22 -17.51
N ARG A 66 -17.65 11.32 -16.53
CA ARG A 66 -18.83 10.54 -16.12
C ARG A 66 -19.36 11.10 -14.82
N PRO A 67 -20.68 11.38 -14.70
CA PRO A 67 -21.26 11.94 -13.50
C PRO A 67 -21.80 10.81 -12.62
N ILE A 68 -20.94 10.18 -11.84
CA ILE A 68 -21.32 9.20 -10.81
C ILE A 68 -20.28 9.38 -9.73
N LEU A 69 -20.69 9.74 -8.50
CA LEU A 69 -19.86 9.93 -7.29
C LEU A 69 -18.36 9.80 -7.55
N THR A 70 -17.69 10.93 -7.73
CA THR A 70 -16.26 10.90 -8.09
C THR A 70 -15.50 10.08 -7.05
N GLU A 71 -14.50 9.29 -7.46
CA GLU A 71 -13.75 8.46 -6.52
C GLU A 71 -13.12 9.30 -5.38
N LEU A 72 -12.93 10.60 -5.63
CA LEU A 72 -12.56 11.63 -4.66
C LEU A 72 -13.66 12.00 -3.63
N GLU A 73 -14.93 11.98 -4.01
CA GLU A 73 -16.04 12.15 -3.06
C GLU A 73 -16.19 10.91 -2.19
N LEU A 74 -16.05 9.72 -2.77
CA LEU A 74 -16.04 8.48 -2.01
C LEU A 74 -14.87 8.43 -1.04
N SER A 75 -13.66 8.84 -1.46
CA SER A 75 -12.51 8.91 -0.55
C SER A 75 -12.78 9.83 0.64
N ARG A 76 -13.31 11.03 0.40
CA ARG A 76 -13.68 11.98 1.46
C ARG A 76 -14.73 11.43 2.41
N MET A 77 -15.77 10.75 1.90
CA MET A 77 -16.79 10.14 2.75
C MET A 77 -16.22 9.03 3.63
N LEU A 78 -15.34 8.20 3.10
CA LEU A 78 -14.67 7.13 3.85
C LEU A 78 -13.75 7.70 4.95
N ASP A 79 -13.00 8.76 4.65
CA ASP A 79 -12.13 9.39 5.65
C ASP A 79 -12.92 10.13 6.74
N LEU A 80 -14.03 10.80 6.38
CA LEU A 80 -14.96 11.40 7.34
C LEU A 80 -15.60 10.33 8.23
N ALA A 81 -16.05 9.22 7.66
CA ALA A 81 -16.60 8.10 8.41
C ALA A 81 -15.55 7.53 9.38
N ALA A 82 -14.33 7.25 8.90
CA ALA A 82 -13.24 6.77 9.75
C ALA A 82 -12.94 7.73 10.91
N SER A 83 -12.98 9.03 10.65
CA SER A 83 -12.72 10.08 11.65
C SER A 83 -13.83 10.20 12.69
N ALA A 84 -15.10 9.98 12.31
CA ALA A 84 -16.24 10.02 13.22
C ALA A 84 -16.23 8.88 14.26
N PHE A 85 -15.61 7.74 13.94
CA PHE A 85 -15.49 6.60 14.85
C PHE A 85 -14.31 6.71 15.84
N GLY A 86 -13.69 7.89 15.96
CA GLY A 86 -12.75 8.21 17.03
C GLY A 86 -11.40 7.52 16.94
N ASP A 87 -11.08 6.91 15.81
CA ASP A 87 -9.71 6.49 15.53
C ASP A 87 -8.93 7.76 15.19
N PRO A 88 -7.94 8.19 16.00
CA PRO A 88 -7.16 9.36 15.67
C PRO A 88 -6.73 9.21 14.22
N GLU A 89 -6.90 10.27 13.41
CA GLU A 89 -6.13 10.40 12.18
C GLU A 89 -4.74 9.94 12.56
N PRO A 90 -4.18 8.87 11.97
CA PRO A 90 -2.86 8.45 12.37
C PRO A 90 -1.99 9.65 12.08
N THR A 91 -1.64 10.41 13.14
CA THR A 91 -0.82 11.62 13.10
C THR A 91 0.65 11.24 12.88
N VAL A 92 0.82 10.08 12.26
CA VAL A 92 2.01 9.32 12.11
C VAL A 92 1.84 8.77 10.70
N PRO A 93 2.85 8.92 9.81
CA PRO A 93 2.90 8.03 8.66
C PRO A 93 2.67 6.62 9.20
N LEU A 94 1.92 5.78 8.45
CA LEU A 94 1.67 4.36 8.79
C LEU A 94 2.77 3.92 9.74
N VAL A 95 2.44 3.50 10.98
CA VAL A 95 3.43 2.86 11.83
C VAL A 95 3.75 1.53 11.14
N ARG A 96 4.51 1.67 10.06
CA ARG A 96 5.45 0.76 9.46
C ARG A 96 6.07 0.12 10.68
N GLY A 97 5.84 -1.17 10.83
CA GLY A 97 6.28 -1.94 11.98
C GLY A 97 7.72 -1.58 12.35
N ALA A 98 8.08 -1.79 13.61
CA ALA A 98 9.33 -1.36 14.24
C ALA A 98 10.63 -1.75 13.49
N ARG A 99 10.52 -2.55 12.42
CA ARG A 99 11.59 -2.87 11.48
C ARG A 99 11.88 -1.68 10.56
N VAL A 100 12.81 -0.85 10.97
CA VAL A 100 13.47 0.15 10.10
C VAL A 100 14.65 -0.52 9.42
N ILE A 101 14.74 -0.43 8.09
CA ILE A 101 15.89 -0.91 7.32
C ILE A 101 17.02 0.14 7.38
N PRO A 102 18.19 -0.17 7.97
CA PRO A 102 19.36 0.71 7.99
C PRO A 102 19.70 1.34 6.64
N SER A 103 20.16 2.60 6.67
CA SER A 103 20.62 3.31 5.47
C SER A 103 21.71 2.57 4.71
N ARG A 104 22.56 1.79 5.40
CA ARG A 104 23.62 1.01 4.77
C ARG A 104 23.09 -0.10 3.87
N GLN A 105 22.12 -0.89 4.34
CA GLN A 105 21.46 -1.93 3.54
C GLN A 105 20.73 -1.33 2.33
N ARG A 106 20.10 -0.17 2.51
CA ARG A 106 19.48 0.57 1.40
C ARG A 106 20.53 0.99 0.36
N LEU A 107 21.68 1.50 0.79
CA LEU A 107 22.75 1.88 -0.13
C LEU A 107 23.39 0.67 -0.83
N ASP A 108 23.53 -0.47 -0.15
CA ASP A 108 24.01 -1.72 -0.75
C ASP A 108 23.06 -2.19 -1.86
N ALA A 109 21.74 -2.13 -1.62
CA ALA A 109 20.75 -2.44 -2.64
C ALA A 109 20.76 -1.44 -3.81
N VAL A 110 20.97 -0.15 -3.54
CA VAL A 110 21.15 0.86 -4.59
C VAL A 110 22.40 0.58 -5.42
N ALA A 111 23.49 0.09 -4.81
CA ALA A 111 24.70 -0.30 -5.53
C ALA A 111 24.43 -1.47 -6.49
N VAL A 112 23.69 -2.50 -6.05
CA VAL A 112 23.26 -3.60 -6.92
C VAL A 112 22.47 -3.10 -8.12
N LEU A 113 21.51 -2.18 -7.91
CA LEU A 113 20.75 -1.59 -9.00
C LEU A 113 21.62 -0.68 -9.89
N ALA A 114 22.61 -0.01 -9.33
CA ALA A 114 23.50 0.88 -10.08
C ALA A 114 24.38 0.11 -11.07
N GLU A 115 24.83 -1.08 -10.69
CA GLU A 115 25.65 -1.96 -11.53
C GLU A 115 24.86 -2.58 -12.68
N ARG A 116 23.57 -2.88 -12.45
CA ARG A 116 22.80 -3.80 -13.32
C ARG A 116 21.59 -3.18 -14.01
N GLU A 117 21.09 -2.05 -13.52
CA GLU A 117 19.92 -1.35 -14.08
C GLU A 117 20.32 0.03 -14.62
N SER A 118 21.05 0.05 -15.74
CA SER A 118 21.51 1.29 -16.39
C SER A 118 20.36 2.19 -16.87
N ARG A 119 19.16 1.63 -17.05
CA ARG A 119 17.93 2.35 -17.43
C ARG A 119 17.36 3.24 -16.32
N LEU A 120 17.66 2.92 -15.06
CA LEU A 120 17.16 3.68 -13.92
C LEU A 120 18.16 4.79 -13.59
N SER A 121 17.68 6.01 -13.44
CA SER A 121 18.50 7.10 -12.92
C SER A 121 18.85 6.87 -11.44
N THR A 122 19.89 7.55 -10.95
CA THR A 122 20.28 7.48 -9.52
C THR A 122 19.10 7.76 -8.58
N LEU A 123 18.28 8.77 -8.91
CA LEU A 123 17.09 9.11 -8.12
C LEU A 123 16.01 8.02 -8.18
N GLN A 124 15.81 7.40 -9.34
CA GLN A 124 14.85 6.31 -9.48
C GLN A 124 15.28 5.06 -8.68
N ARG A 125 16.57 4.75 -8.65
CA ARG A 125 17.10 3.64 -7.85
C ARG A 125 16.91 3.88 -6.35
N LEU A 126 17.20 5.10 -5.89
CA LEU A 126 16.98 5.51 -4.50
C LEU A 126 15.49 5.40 -4.12
N ALA A 127 14.60 6.00 -4.92
CA ALA A 127 13.17 5.98 -4.67
C ALA A 127 12.59 4.56 -4.67
N LEU A 128 13.04 3.71 -5.59
CA LEU A 128 12.64 2.31 -5.67
C LEU A 128 13.06 1.54 -4.41
N VAL A 129 14.30 1.72 -3.97
CA VAL A 129 14.82 1.06 -2.77
C VAL A 129 14.12 1.56 -1.50
N ASP A 130 13.87 2.87 -1.37
CA ASP A 130 13.14 3.42 -0.24
C ASP A 130 11.69 2.93 -0.19
N ALA A 131 11.04 2.79 -1.34
CA ALA A 131 9.72 2.19 -1.45
C ALA A 131 9.72 0.69 -1.09
N ALA A 132 10.69 -0.09 -1.59
CA ALA A 132 10.82 -1.51 -1.24
C ALA A 132 11.10 -1.69 0.26
N ALA A 133 12.02 -0.89 0.83
CA ALA A 133 12.32 -0.88 2.25
C ALA A 133 11.11 -0.49 3.11
N SER A 134 10.22 0.37 2.60
CA SER A 134 9.00 0.73 3.31
C SER A 134 8.03 -0.43 3.47
N TRP A 135 7.93 -1.32 2.48
CA TRP A 135 7.09 -2.50 2.54
C TRP A 135 7.60 -3.52 3.55
N LEU A 136 8.92 -3.61 3.78
CA LEU A 136 9.51 -4.54 4.75
C LEU A 136 9.14 -4.25 6.20
N SER A 137 8.59 -3.06 6.47
CA SER A 137 8.04 -2.72 7.77
C SER A 137 6.59 -3.23 7.94
N GLU A 138 5.91 -3.67 6.88
CA GLU A 138 4.54 -4.18 6.97
C GLU A 138 4.53 -5.63 7.51
N PRO A 139 3.75 -5.92 8.57
CA PRO A 139 3.80 -7.22 9.26
C PRO A 139 3.20 -8.39 8.46
N ASN A 140 2.39 -8.11 7.44
CA ASN A 140 1.69 -9.12 6.64
C ASN A 140 1.98 -8.91 5.15
N GLY A 141 2.85 -9.76 4.58
CA GLY A 141 3.12 -9.77 3.14
C GLY A 141 4.06 -8.65 2.65
N GLY A 142 4.63 -7.85 3.54
CA GLY A 142 5.58 -6.78 3.22
C GLY A 142 6.78 -7.27 2.41
N ASP A 143 7.32 -8.44 2.76
CA ASP A 143 8.38 -9.10 2.01
C ASP A 143 8.00 -9.43 0.56
N GLN A 144 6.78 -9.93 0.34
CA GLN A 144 6.29 -10.27 -1.01
C GLN A 144 6.07 -9.02 -1.85
N LEU A 145 5.55 -7.94 -1.24
CA LEU A 145 5.35 -6.65 -1.91
C LEU A 145 6.67 -5.96 -2.25
N ALA A 146 7.64 -5.97 -1.32
CA ALA A 146 8.98 -5.46 -1.57
C ALA A 146 9.66 -6.21 -2.73
N HIS A 147 9.57 -7.54 -2.73
CA HIS A 147 10.12 -8.37 -3.79
C HIS A 147 9.41 -8.15 -5.14
N ALA A 148 8.07 -8.13 -5.15
CA ALA A 148 7.29 -7.90 -6.36
C ALA A 148 7.56 -6.52 -6.98
N LEU A 149 7.73 -5.48 -6.15
CA LEU A 149 8.10 -4.14 -6.60
C LEU A 149 9.47 -4.13 -7.28
N LEU A 150 10.47 -4.78 -6.69
CA LEU A 150 11.80 -4.91 -7.28
C LEU A 150 11.77 -5.73 -8.57
N ALA A 151 11.03 -6.84 -8.60
CA ALA A 151 10.87 -7.69 -9.77
C ALA A 151 10.21 -6.95 -10.94
N ALA A 152 9.20 -6.11 -10.68
CA ALA A 152 8.56 -5.29 -11.69
C ALA A 152 9.50 -4.18 -12.24
N ALA A 153 10.40 -3.68 -11.40
CA ALA A 153 11.27 -2.55 -11.72
C ALA A 153 12.66 -2.94 -12.26
N CYS A 154 13.09 -4.19 -12.11
CA CYS A 154 14.34 -4.70 -12.66
C CYS A 154 14.12 -5.34 -14.05
N THR A 155 15.16 -5.39 -14.87
CA THR A 155 15.13 -6.08 -16.17
C THR A 155 15.21 -7.60 -16.04
N THR A 156 15.85 -8.08 -14.96
CA THR A 156 16.01 -9.49 -14.70
C THR A 156 15.61 -9.82 -13.27
N GLU A 157 15.04 -11.01 -13.09
CA GLU A 157 14.65 -11.55 -11.79
C GLU A 157 15.86 -11.68 -10.86
N ILE A 158 17.03 -12.06 -11.39
CA ILE A 158 18.28 -12.18 -10.64
C ILE A 158 18.70 -10.83 -10.03
N THR A 159 18.55 -9.72 -10.76
CA THR A 159 18.88 -8.39 -10.21
C THR A 159 17.90 -7.98 -9.12
N ALA A 160 16.61 -8.28 -9.28
CA ALA A 160 15.59 -8.02 -8.26
C ALA A 160 15.87 -8.82 -6.99
N GLU A 161 16.22 -10.11 -7.12
CA GLU A 161 16.56 -10.98 -6.01
C GLU A 161 17.81 -10.48 -5.26
N HIS A 162 18.88 -10.11 -5.97
CA HIS A 162 20.08 -9.57 -5.33
C HIS A 162 19.83 -8.23 -4.62
N ALA A 163 19.03 -7.35 -5.22
CA ALA A 163 18.66 -6.08 -4.58
C ALA A 163 17.81 -6.33 -3.32
N TYR A 164 16.88 -7.29 -3.39
CA TYR A 164 16.07 -7.69 -2.24
C TYR A 164 16.92 -8.29 -1.12
N LEU A 165 17.85 -9.21 -1.43
CA LEU A 165 18.77 -9.80 -0.47
C LEU A 165 19.65 -8.74 0.20
N ALA A 166 20.16 -7.76 -0.56
CA ALA A 166 20.91 -6.64 -0.01
C ALA A 166 20.09 -5.79 0.98
N LEU A 167 18.76 -5.70 0.79
CA LEU A 167 17.87 -4.97 1.71
C LEU A 167 17.59 -5.72 3.02
N ILE A 168 17.53 -7.05 2.99
CA ILE A 168 17.12 -7.84 4.16
C ILE A 168 18.29 -8.44 4.94
N THR A 169 19.48 -8.54 4.33
CA THR A 169 20.65 -9.17 4.95
C THR A 169 21.40 -8.16 5.82
N PRO A 170 21.57 -8.39 7.13
CA PRO A 170 22.41 -7.55 7.98
C PRO A 170 23.84 -7.48 7.45
N SER A 171 24.38 -6.28 7.26
CA SER A 171 25.81 -6.12 6.98
C SER A 171 26.57 -6.55 8.24
N GLU A 172 27.53 -7.49 8.14
CA GLU A 172 28.19 -8.16 9.27
C GLU A 172 29.00 -7.27 10.25
N ASN A 173 28.99 -5.94 10.09
CA ASN A 173 29.66 -5.01 10.99
C ASN A 173 28.63 -4.17 11.77
N SER A 174 27.94 -4.81 12.71
CA SER A 174 27.22 -4.13 13.80
C SER A 174 28.14 -4.03 15.01
N GLU A 175 29.17 -3.19 14.93
CA GLU A 175 29.87 -2.73 16.14
C GLU A 175 29.02 -1.63 16.76
N ASP A 176 28.17 -2.03 17.71
CA ASP A 176 27.63 -1.16 18.74
C ASP A 176 28.80 -0.57 19.55
N HIS A 177 29.32 0.57 19.12
CA HIS A 177 30.10 1.43 20.01
C HIS A 177 29.12 2.21 20.90
N SER A 178 28.57 1.50 21.90
CA SER A 178 28.21 2.15 23.16
C SER A 178 29.51 2.59 23.81
N GLU A 179 29.89 3.85 23.61
CA GLU A 179 30.93 4.51 24.39
C GLU A 179 30.50 4.55 25.86
N GLY A 180 30.94 3.55 26.61
CA GLY A 180 31.00 3.62 28.06
C GLY A 180 32.02 4.68 28.45
N LEU A 181 31.54 5.79 29.00
CA LEU A 181 32.38 6.77 29.68
C LEU A 181 32.98 6.12 30.95
N PRO A 182 34.31 6.09 31.12
CA PRO A 182 34.89 5.69 32.40
C PRO A 182 34.71 6.81 33.44
N SER A 183 34.44 6.38 34.67
CA SER A 183 34.27 7.20 35.88
C SER A 183 35.57 7.85 36.36
#